data_AF-A0A4R2SM89-F1
#
_entry.id   AF-A0A4R2SM89-F1
#
_cell.length_a   1.000
_cell.length_b   1.000
_cell.length_c   1.000
_cell.angle_alpha   90.00
_cell.angle_beta   90.00
_cell.angle_gamma   90.00
#
_symmetry.space_group_name_H-M   'P 1'
#
loop_
_entity.id
_entity.type
_entity.pdbx_description
1 polymer ?
#
loop_
_entity_poly.entity_id
_entity_poly.type
_entity_poly.pdbx_seq_one_letter_code
_entity_poly.pdbx_strand_id
1 'polypeptide(L)'
;MARVQQTFSNNKDSPIYVSVEPWPECFELEPGEKLTLIWDAPEGGDTAQIDFINERELVVWPNGETHEMKYLINGEEAEARSWTFKHK
;
A
#
# COMPACT_ATOMS: atom_id res chain seq x y z
N MET A 1 12.69 13.49 9.79
CA MET A 1 11.71 12.56 9.18
C MET A 1 11.33 11.55 10.26
N ALA A 2 10.08 11.12 10.27
CA ALA A 2 9.58 10.15 11.23
C ALA A 2 9.21 8.86 10.52
N ARG A 3 9.60 7.72 11.11
CA ARG A 3 9.14 6.40 10.67
C ARG A 3 7.64 6.30 10.88
N VAL A 4 6.88 6.13 9.80
CA VAL A 4 5.41 6.01 9.85
C VAL A 4 4.96 4.66 9.33
N GLN A 5 3.74 4.28 9.70
CA GLN A 5 3.08 3.07 9.25
C GLN A 5 1.67 3.41 8.78
N GLN A 6 1.29 2.95 7.59
CA GLN A 6 -0.06 3.03 7.06
C GLN A 6 -0.56 1.65 6.68
N THR A 7 -1.76 1.27 7.14
CA THR A 7 -2.34 -0.05 6.89
C THR A 7 -3.67 0.06 6.13
N PHE A 8 -3.80 -0.71 5.06
CA PHE A 8 -5.00 -0.87 4.25
C PHE A 8 -5.53 -2.29 4.46
N SER A 9 -6.79 -2.43 4.87
CA SER A 9 -7.42 -3.74 5.11
C SER A 9 -8.49 -4.00 4.05
N ASN A 10 -8.45 -5.16 3.40
CA ASN A 10 -9.53 -5.56 2.51
C ASN A 10 -10.68 -6.21 3.33
N ASN A 11 -11.71 -5.43 3.62
CA ASN A 11 -12.93 -5.92 4.29
C ASN A 11 -14.04 -6.32 3.29
N LYS A 12 -13.73 -6.39 2.00
CA LYS A 12 -14.69 -6.80 0.95
C LYS A 12 -14.64 -8.31 0.76
N ASP A 13 -15.67 -8.82 0.09
CA ASP A 13 -15.80 -10.22 -0.30
C ASP A 13 -15.05 -10.55 -1.61
N SER A 14 -14.41 -9.56 -2.22
CA SER A 14 -13.60 -9.68 -3.44
C SER A 14 -12.21 -9.05 -3.26
N PRO A 15 -11.23 -9.39 -4.13
CA PRO A 15 -9.94 -8.74 -4.14
C PRO A 15 -10.03 -7.22 -4.32
N ILE A 16 -9.06 -6.49 -3.77
CA ILE A 16 -8.79 -5.08 -4.05
C ILE A 16 -7.34 -4.89 -4.49
N TYR A 17 -7.08 -3.79 -5.19
CA TYR A 17 -5.78 -3.42 -5.71
C TYR A 17 -5.32 -2.11 -5.08
N VAL A 18 -4.09 -2.12 -4.57
CA VAL A 18 -3.44 -0.96 -3.97
C VAL A 18 -2.19 -0.64 -4.77
N SER A 19 -2.20 0.48 -5.49
CA SER A 19 -1.03 1.00 -6.17
C SER A 19 -0.31 2.01 -5.28
N VAL A 20 1.02 1.93 -5.21
CA VAL A 20 1.87 2.86 -4.46
C VAL A 20 2.76 3.58 -5.47
N GLU A 21 2.67 4.90 -5.51
CA GLU A 21 3.38 5.79 -6.45
C GLU A 21 4.47 6.59 -5.72
N PRO A 22 5.51 7.13 -6.38
CA PRO A 22 5.74 7.22 -7.83
C PRO A 22 6.55 6.07 -8.44
N TRP A 23 7.09 5.15 -7.64
CA TRP A 23 7.63 3.89 -8.14
C TRP A 23 6.51 2.86 -8.06
N PRO A 24 5.88 2.50 -9.19
CA PRO A 24 4.59 1.89 -9.16
C PRO A 24 4.73 0.45 -8.66
N GLU A 25 4.49 0.25 -7.37
CA GLU A 25 4.25 -1.06 -6.78
C GLU A 25 2.74 -1.29 -6.75
N CYS A 26 2.27 -2.49 -7.08
CA CYS A 26 0.84 -2.77 -7.12
C CYS A 26 0.53 -4.11 -6.47
N PHE A 27 -0.28 -4.06 -5.41
CA PHE A 27 -0.59 -5.23 -4.59
C PHE A 27 -2.07 -5.61 -4.71
N GLU A 28 -2.33 -6.87 -4.99
CA GLU A 28 -3.64 -7.48 -4.83
C GLU A 28 -3.79 -8.01 -3.39
N LEU A 29 -4.85 -7.57 -2.72
CA LEU A 29 -5.26 -8.03 -1.40
C LEU A 29 -6.51 -8.88 -1.51
N GLU A 30 -6.41 -10.14 -1.13
CA GLU A 30 -7.56 -11.03 -0.97
C GLU A 30 -8.46 -10.57 0.18
N PRO A 31 -9.72 -11.01 0.23
CA PRO A 31 -10.60 -10.79 1.37
C PRO A 31 -9.93 -11.12 2.71
N GLY A 32 -9.90 -10.15 3.62
CA GLY A 32 -9.27 -10.26 4.94
C GLY A 32 -7.77 -9.95 4.99
N GLU A 33 -7.08 -9.82 3.85
CA GLU A 33 -5.68 -9.43 3.84
C GLU A 33 -5.48 -7.94 4.17
N LYS A 34 -4.28 -7.62 4.67
CA LYS A 34 -3.88 -6.26 5.03
C LYS A 34 -2.54 -5.92 4.42
N LEU A 35 -2.47 -4.83 3.66
CA LEU A 35 -1.21 -4.22 3.24
C LEU A 35 -0.78 -3.21 4.29
N THR A 36 0.47 -3.27 4.72
CA THR A 36 1.10 -2.27 5.59
C THR A 36 2.31 -1.69 4.88
N LEU A 37 2.31 -0.37 4.74
CA LEU A 37 3.41 0.42 4.21
C LEU A 37 4.18 1.03 5.37
N ILE A 38 5.51 0.97 5.33
CA ILE A 38 6.38 1.57 6.36
C ILE A 38 7.50 2.36 5.68
N TRP A 39 7.58 3.66 5.95
CA TRP A 39 8.56 4.56 5.33
C TRP A 39 8.88 5.75 6.25
N ASP A 40 9.82 6.60 5.84
CA ASP A 40 10.18 7.81 6.57
C ASP A 40 9.47 9.03 5.96
N ALA A 41 8.47 9.56 6.67
CA ALA A 41 7.66 10.69 6.23
C ALA A 41 8.13 12.02 6.84
N PRO A 42 7.71 13.17 6.27
CA PRO A 42 7.87 14.48 6.92
C PRO A 42 7.23 14.52 8.31
N GLU A 43 7.80 15.31 9.22
CA GLU A 43 7.32 15.39 10.62
C GLU A 43 6.02 16.20 10.78
N GLY A 44 5.53 16.84 9.71
CA GLY A 44 4.28 17.57 9.71
C GLY A 44 3.61 17.56 8.33
N GLY A 45 2.29 17.77 8.33
CA GLY A 45 1.44 17.61 7.15
C GLY A 45 0.97 16.17 6.97
N ASP A 46 0.37 15.89 5.81
CA ASP A 46 -0.11 14.56 5.47
C ASP A 46 1.05 13.65 5.07
N THR A 47 1.07 12.43 5.62
CA THR A 47 2.13 11.45 5.35
C THR A 47 1.95 10.80 3.98
N ALA A 48 0.73 10.73 3.46
CA ALA A 48 0.41 10.23 2.14
C ALA A 48 -0.90 10.85 1.63
N GLN A 49 -1.02 10.98 0.31
CA GLN A 49 -2.31 11.16 -0.34
C GLN A 49 -2.87 9.78 -0.73
N ILE A 50 -4.18 9.60 -0.60
CA ILE A 50 -4.87 8.34 -0.95
C ILE A 50 -6.09 8.71 -1.79
N ASP A 51 -6.15 8.18 -3.01
CA ASP A 51 -7.29 8.36 -3.91
C ASP A 51 -7.88 7.00 -4.26
N PHE A 52 -9.22 6.94 -4.28
CA PHE A 52 -9.95 5.76 -4.72
C PHE A 52 -10.33 5.95 -6.18
N ILE A 53 -9.81 5.09 -7.06
CA ILE A 53 -10.20 5.05 -8.48
C ILE A 53 -11.63 4.51 -8.59
N ASN A 54 -11.91 3.45 -7.83
CA ASN A 54 -13.22 2.84 -7.74
C ASN A 54 -13.36 2.09 -6.40
N GLU A 55 -14.40 1.26 -6.28
CA GLU A 55 -14.66 0.50 -5.05
C GLU A 55 -13.65 -0.63 -4.76
N ARG A 56 -12.78 -1.00 -5.70
CA ARG A 56 -11.77 -2.06 -5.57
C ARG A 56 -10.35 -1.59 -5.83
N GLU A 57 -10.15 -0.36 -6.28
CA GLU A 57 -8.85 0.18 -6.65
C GLU A 57 -8.59 1.48 -5.91
N LEU A 58 -7.44 1.55 -5.25
CA LEU A 58 -6.91 2.78 -4.69
C LEU A 58 -5.44 2.98 -5.04
N VAL A 59 -5.04 4.24 -5.04
CA VAL A 59 -3.66 4.66 -5.26
C VAL A 59 -3.21 5.46 -4.04
N VAL A 60 -1.97 5.22 -3.65
CA VAL A 60 -1.31 5.84 -2.51
C VAL A 60 -0.09 6.58 -3.02
N TRP A 61 0.05 7.84 -2.65
CA TRP A 61 1.23 8.66 -2.90
C TRP A 61 1.86 9.01 -1.54
N PRO A 62 2.81 8.20 -1.06
CA PRO A 62 3.53 8.49 0.17
C PRO A 62 4.40 9.73 0.02
N ASN A 63 4.37 10.61 1.01
CA ASN A 63 5.26 11.74 1.12
C ASN A 63 6.49 11.35 1.94
N GLY A 64 7.68 11.78 1.52
CA GLY A 64 8.94 11.56 2.23
C GLY A 64 9.91 10.68 1.46
N GLU A 65 10.79 10.00 2.19
CA GLU A 65 11.75 9.05 1.63
C GLU A 65 11.10 7.67 1.50
N THR A 66 11.03 7.17 0.26
CA THR A 66 10.35 5.92 -0.08
C THR A 66 11.30 4.86 -0.65
N HIS A 67 12.59 5.17 -0.82
CA HIS A 67 13.56 4.22 -1.39
C HIS A 67 13.72 2.95 -0.54
N GLU A 68 13.58 3.07 0.78
CA GLU A 68 13.65 1.94 1.74
C GLU A 68 12.25 1.58 2.29
N MET A 69 11.18 1.89 1.54
CA MET A 69 9.83 1.56 1.94
C MET A 69 9.67 0.05 2.07
N LYS A 70 9.04 -0.38 3.17
CA LYS A 70 8.70 -1.79 3.38
C LYS A 70 7.22 -2.02 3.11
N TYR A 71 6.96 -3.09 2.38
CA TYR A 71 5.61 -3.58 2.07
C TYR A 71 5.39 -4.87 2.83
N LEU A 72 4.38 -4.90 3.71
CA LEU A 72 4.01 -6.11 4.44
C LEU A 72 2.58 -6.51 4.10
N ILE A 73 2.35 -7.76 3.71
CA ILE A 73 0.99 -8.33 3.64
C ILE A 73 0.81 -9.28 4.81
N ASN A 74 -0.18 -9.00 5.65
CA ASN A 74 -0.43 -9.72 6.91
C ASN A 74 0.78 -9.78 7.86
N GLY A 75 1.67 -8.78 7.77
CA GLY A 75 2.89 -8.70 8.59
C GLY A 75 4.13 -9.36 7.97
N GLU A 76 4.00 -10.01 6.82
CA GLU A 76 5.12 -10.65 6.10
C GLU A 76 5.59 -9.78 4.93
N GLU A 77 6.90 -9.78 4.64
CA GLU A 77 7.47 -9.02 3.52
C GLU A 77 6.80 -9.42 2.20
N ALA A 78 6.36 -8.40 1.46
CA ALA A 78 5.45 -8.58 0.32
C ALA A 78 5.92 -7.91 -0.96
N GLU A 79 7.12 -7.33 -1.01
CA GLU A 79 7.66 -6.70 -2.22
C GLU A 79 7.60 -7.64 -3.45
N ALA A 80 7.92 -8.92 -3.26
CA ALA A 80 7.83 -9.95 -4.30
C ALA A 80 6.39 -10.26 -4.79
N ARG A 81 5.35 -9.82 -4.06
CA ARG A 81 3.94 -9.94 -4.48
C ARG A 81 3.49 -8.78 -5.36
N SER A 82 4.29 -7.72 -5.47
CA SER A 82 3.96 -6.63 -6.36
C SER A 82 3.82 -7.12 -7.80
N TRP A 83 2.80 -6.62 -8.50
CA TRP A 83 2.44 -7.01 -9.87
C TRP A 83 2.12 -8.51 -10.06
N THR A 84 1.98 -9.26 -8.98
CA THR A 84 1.65 -10.69 -8.99
C THR A 84 0.18 -10.87 -8.64
N PHE A 85 -0.68 -10.77 -9.65
CA PHE A 85 -2.14 -10.90 -9.52
C PHE A 85 -2.60 -12.34 -9.73
N LYS A 86 -3.42 -12.85 -8.81
CA LYS A 86 -4.05 -14.18 -8.94
C LYS A 86 -5.29 -14.13 -9.81
N HIS A 87 -6.04 -13.03 -9.74
CA HIS A 87 -7.26 -12.83 -10.51
C HIS A 87 -6.93 -11.88 -11.67
N LYS A 88 -6.97 -12.40 -12.90
CA LYS A 88 -6.72 -11.65 -14.15
C LYS A 88 -7.94 -11.69 -15.05
#